data_AF-A0A7X9GLP7-F1
#
_entry.id   AF-A0A7X9GLP7-F1
#
_cell.length_a   1.000
_cell.length_b   1.000
_cell.length_c   1.000
_cell.angle_alpha   90.00
_cell.angle_beta   90.00
_cell.angle_gamma   90.00
#
_symmetry.space_group_name_H-M   'P 1'
#
loop_
_entity.id
_entity.type
_entity.pdbx_description
1 polymer ?
#
loop_
_entity_poly.entity_id
_entity_poly.type
_entity_poly.pdbx_seq_one_letter_code
_entity_poly.pdbx_strand_id
1 'polypeptide(L)'
;MAIQSQYGKAFEYACLIAMRNQSQDQHVHVSHTSSLLVAQEAFNVLPPSLQNDMLQAADAAARVIIRLEPYLQHPNGYDPLHLILQEDAAGITGDVRDLIAIRNQIGWQIGISCKHNHNAVKHSRLSRTIDFGDRWFGIPCSPQYFDTITPIFDELAELRDNGYLWSQIHNKEEAVYIPILEA
;
A
#
# COMPACT_ATOMS: atom_id res chain seq x y z
N MET A 1 -4.18 15.87 6.28
CA MET A 1 -3.70 14.74 5.46
C MET A 1 -3.69 15.18 4.00
N ALA A 2 -2.66 14.84 3.22
CA ALA A 2 -2.70 15.15 1.77
C ALA A 2 -3.88 14.43 1.11
N ILE A 3 -4.55 15.05 0.12
CA ILE A 3 -5.78 14.52 -0.51
C ILE A 3 -5.59 13.07 -1.01
N GLN A 4 -4.45 12.78 -1.63
CA GLN A 4 -4.14 11.43 -2.12
C GLN A 4 -4.00 10.40 -0.98
N SER A 5 -3.44 10.80 0.16
CA SER A 5 -3.33 9.94 1.34
C SER A 5 -4.70 9.70 1.98
N GLN A 6 -5.58 10.71 1.99
CA GLN A 6 -6.95 10.56 2.46
C GLN A 6 -7.75 9.59 1.58
N TYR A 7 -7.67 9.73 0.25
CA TYR A 7 -8.38 8.83 -0.67
C TYR A 7 -7.82 7.39 -0.61
N GLY A 8 -6.52 7.23 -0.38
CA GLY A 8 -5.92 5.93 -0.11
C GLY A 8 -6.56 5.26 1.11
N LYS A 9 -6.59 5.95 2.26
CA LYS A 9 -7.20 5.43 3.50
C LYS A 9 -8.71 5.19 3.38
N ALA A 10 -9.44 6.07 2.70
CA ALA A 10 -10.85 5.85 2.42
C ALA A 10 -11.09 4.58 1.57
N PHE A 11 -10.22 4.32 0.60
CA PHE A 11 -10.31 3.13 -0.24
C PHE A 11 -9.93 1.84 0.50
N GLU A 12 -8.96 1.89 1.44
CA GLU A 12 -8.69 0.77 2.35
C GLU A 12 -9.94 0.36 3.14
N TYR A 13 -10.69 1.33 3.66
CA TYR A 13 -11.97 1.08 4.34
C TYR A 13 -13.01 0.48 3.40
N ALA A 14 -13.16 1.01 2.19
CA ALA A 14 -14.08 0.46 1.18
C ALA A 14 -13.75 -1.01 0.84
N CYS A 15 -12.46 -1.35 0.69
CA CYS A 15 -12.01 -2.73 0.49
C CYS A 15 -12.36 -3.65 1.68
N LEU A 16 -12.19 -3.18 2.92
CA LEU A 16 -12.56 -3.94 4.10
C LEU A 16 -14.07 -4.24 4.12
N ILE A 17 -14.90 -3.23 3.84
CA ILE A 17 -16.36 -3.39 3.81
C ILE A 17 -16.77 -4.37 2.69
N ALA A 18 -16.19 -4.23 1.50
CA ALA A 18 -16.44 -5.15 0.39
C ALA A 18 -16.08 -6.60 0.75
N MET A 19 -14.89 -6.83 1.32
CA MET A 19 -14.45 -8.16 1.74
C MET A 19 -15.36 -8.77 2.82
N ARG A 20 -15.77 -7.96 3.80
CA ARG A 20 -16.74 -8.37 4.83
C ARG A 20 -18.08 -8.77 4.22
N ASN A 21 -18.64 -7.95 3.34
CA ASN A 21 -19.94 -8.19 2.72
C ASN A 21 -19.92 -9.46 1.85
N GLN A 22 -18.85 -9.66 1.09
CA GLN A 22 -18.68 -10.88 0.28
C GLN A 22 -18.43 -12.14 1.13
N SER A 23 -18.11 -11.97 2.41
CA SER A 23 -17.89 -13.06 3.38
C SER A 23 -19.00 -13.12 4.43
N GLN A 24 -20.19 -12.57 4.17
CA GLN A 24 -21.26 -12.45 5.16
C GLN A 24 -21.93 -13.78 5.56
N ASP A 25 -21.76 -14.84 4.76
CA ASP A 25 -22.34 -16.18 5.02
C ASP A 25 -21.56 -16.99 6.09
N GLN A 26 -20.58 -16.37 6.74
CA GLN A 26 -19.78 -16.93 7.83
C GLN A 26 -19.54 -15.85 8.89
N HIS A 27 -18.94 -16.25 10.02
CA HIS A 27 -18.61 -15.30 11.06
C HIS A 27 -17.29 -14.59 10.76
N VAL A 28 -17.40 -13.28 10.56
CA VAL A 28 -16.28 -12.38 10.24
C VAL A 28 -16.04 -11.45 11.41
N HIS A 29 -14.81 -11.45 11.92
CA HIS A 29 -14.37 -10.53 12.97
C HIS A 29 -13.53 -9.41 12.38
N VAL A 30 -14.03 -8.18 12.41
CA VAL A 30 -13.26 -6.99 12.04
C VAL A 30 -12.52 -6.46 13.26
N SER A 31 -11.19 -6.34 13.17
CA SER A 31 -10.38 -5.83 14.28
C SER A 31 -10.52 -4.31 14.40
N HIS A 32 -10.91 -3.85 15.59
CA HIS A 32 -11.13 -2.44 15.87
C HIS A 32 -9.83 -1.72 16.24
N THR A 33 -9.01 -1.41 15.24
CA THR A 33 -7.70 -0.75 15.40
C THR A 33 -7.78 0.76 15.17
N SER A 34 -6.72 1.48 15.52
CA SER A 34 -6.55 2.90 15.17
C SER A 34 -6.58 3.12 13.65
N SER A 35 -5.93 2.24 12.87
CA SER A 35 -6.00 2.27 11.40
C SER A 35 -7.42 2.15 10.87
N LEU A 36 -8.25 1.29 11.48
CA LEU A 36 -9.65 1.18 11.07
C LEU A 36 -10.40 2.49 11.25
N LEU A 37 -10.23 3.13 12.41
CA LEU A 37 -10.88 4.41 12.73
C LEU A 37 -10.46 5.50 11.76
N VAL A 38 -9.16 5.62 11.48
CA VAL A 38 -8.63 6.61 10.53
C VAL A 38 -9.17 6.38 9.12
N ALA A 39 -9.20 5.13 8.66
CA ALA A 39 -9.71 4.77 7.34
C ALA A 39 -11.22 5.04 7.21
N GLN A 40 -11.98 4.71 8.26
CA GLN A 40 -13.42 4.98 8.33
C GLN A 40 -13.72 6.48 8.33
N GLU A 41 -13.00 7.27 9.14
CA GLU A 41 -13.16 8.72 9.18
C GLU A 41 -12.82 9.32 7.81
N ALA A 42 -11.70 8.90 7.20
CA ALA A 42 -11.30 9.34 5.87
C ALA A 42 -12.36 9.04 4.80
N PHE A 43 -13.06 7.91 4.90
CA PHE A 43 -14.17 7.55 4.02
C PHE A 43 -15.43 8.38 4.28
N ASN A 44 -15.83 8.54 5.54
CA ASN A 44 -17.08 9.21 5.93
C ASN A 44 -17.13 10.69 5.56
N VAL A 45 -15.97 11.36 5.51
CA VAL A 45 -15.90 12.78 5.13
C VAL A 45 -15.97 13.00 3.60
N LEU A 46 -15.93 11.93 2.80
CA LEU A 46 -16.02 12.05 1.34
C LEU A 46 -17.46 12.31 0.88
N PRO A 47 -17.66 12.97 -0.29
CA PRO A 47 -18.97 13.08 -0.89
C PRO A 47 -19.62 11.70 -1.15
N PRO A 48 -20.94 11.56 -1.02
CA PRO A 48 -21.64 10.28 -1.20
C PRO A 48 -21.38 9.62 -2.57
N SER A 49 -21.22 10.41 -3.63
CA SER A 49 -20.87 9.89 -4.96
C SER A 49 -19.51 9.17 -4.94
N LEU A 50 -18.49 9.79 -4.36
CA LEU A 50 -17.14 9.24 -4.28
C LEU A 50 -17.10 8.02 -3.34
N GLN A 51 -17.85 8.04 -2.23
CA GLN A 51 -18.01 6.87 -1.36
C GLN A 51 -18.58 5.68 -2.15
N ASN A 52 -19.63 5.92 -2.93
CA ASN A 52 -20.25 4.89 -3.77
C ASN A 52 -19.29 4.36 -4.83
N ASP A 53 -18.56 5.24 -5.52
CA ASP A 53 -17.59 4.84 -6.55
C ASP A 53 -16.48 3.94 -5.94
N MET A 54 -15.96 4.33 -4.77
CA MET A 54 -14.98 3.52 -4.04
C MET A 54 -15.53 2.16 -3.61
N LEU A 55 -16.76 2.09 -3.11
CA LEU A 55 -17.42 0.84 -2.73
C LEU A 55 -17.64 -0.07 -3.94
N GLN A 56 -18.08 0.46 -5.08
CA GLN A 56 -18.28 -0.32 -6.31
C GLN A 56 -16.96 -0.89 -6.85
N ALA A 57 -15.90 -0.08 -6.85
CA ALA A 57 -14.57 -0.54 -7.25
C ALA A 57 -14.02 -1.62 -6.30
N ALA A 58 -14.14 -1.41 -5.00
CA ALA A 58 -13.74 -2.38 -3.98
C ALA A 58 -14.50 -3.70 -4.08
N ASP A 59 -15.81 -3.63 -4.32
CA ASP A 59 -16.70 -4.78 -4.49
C ASP A 59 -16.39 -5.58 -5.76
N ALA A 60 -16.07 -4.90 -6.87
CA ALA A 60 -15.58 -5.56 -8.08
C ALA A 60 -14.29 -6.35 -7.84
N ALA A 61 -13.33 -5.77 -7.10
CA ALA A 61 -12.09 -6.45 -6.74
C ALA A 61 -12.34 -7.63 -5.78
N ALA A 62 -13.13 -7.43 -4.71
CA ALA A 62 -13.43 -8.45 -3.72
C ALA A 62 -14.07 -9.70 -4.33
N ARG A 63 -15.01 -9.54 -5.27
CA ARG A 63 -15.60 -10.66 -6.03
C ARG A 63 -14.57 -11.49 -6.79
N VAL A 64 -13.53 -10.87 -7.32
CA VAL A 64 -12.46 -11.60 -8.02
C VAL A 64 -11.60 -12.35 -7.02
N ILE A 65 -11.13 -11.66 -5.97
CA ILE A 65 -10.22 -12.22 -4.96
C ILE A 65 -10.84 -13.44 -4.28
N ILE A 66 -12.10 -13.34 -3.85
CA ILE A 66 -12.77 -14.41 -3.10
C ILE A 66 -12.96 -15.68 -3.92
N ARG A 67 -13.18 -15.56 -5.23
CA ARG A 67 -13.25 -16.73 -6.13
C ARG A 67 -11.89 -17.40 -6.34
N LEU A 68 -10.81 -16.65 -6.21
CA LEU A 68 -9.45 -17.15 -6.40
C LEU A 68 -8.86 -17.75 -5.12
N GLU A 69 -9.40 -17.39 -3.95
CA GLU A 69 -8.88 -17.83 -2.66
C GLU A 69 -10.01 -18.42 -1.78
N PRO A 70 -10.21 -19.76 -1.83
CA PRO A 70 -11.33 -20.45 -1.20
C PRO A 70 -11.45 -20.23 0.31
N TYR A 71 -10.33 -20.02 1.03
CA TYR A 71 -10.38 -19.78 2.47
C TYR A 71 -11.02 -18.45 2.83
N LEU A 72 -11.25 -17.53 1.90
CA LEU A 72 -12.02 -16.33 2.19
C LEU A 72 -13.52 -16.61 2.27
N GLN A 73 -14.05 -17.56 1.50
CA GLN A 73 -15.50 -17.84 1.45
C GLN A 73 -15.91 -19.07 2.27
N HIS A 74 -15.03 -20.06 2.37
CA HIS A 74 -15.36 -21.36 2.94
C HIS A 74 -14.58 -21.55 4.25
N PRO A 75 -15.24 -21.44 5.42
CA PRO A 75 -14.58 -21.62 6.70
C PRO A 75 -13.91 -22.97 6.86
N ASN A 76 -14.50 -24.04 6.31
CA ASN A 76 -14.02 -25.42 6.46
C ASN A 76 -13.76 -25.80 7.93
N GLY A 77 -14.58 -25.29 8.85
CA GLY A 77 -14.43 -25.47 10.30
C GLY A 77 -13.47 -24.49 10.97
N TYR A 78 -12.82 -23.60 10.22
CA TYR A 78 -11.81 -22.65 10.71
C TYR A 78 -12.38 -21.24 10.91
N ASP A 79 -13.32 -21.09 11.83
CA ASP A 79 -14.02 -19.84 12.14
C ASP A 79 -13.45 -19.11 13.38
N PRO A 80 -13.39 -17.76 13.44
CA PRO A 80 -13.81 -16.79 12.43
C PRO A 80 -12.74 -16.40 11.42
N LEU A 81 -13.19 -15.80 10.30
CA LEU A 81 -12.33 -15.03 9.42
C LEU A 81 -12.06 -13.66 10.06
N HIS A 82 -10.80 -13.35 10.34
CA HIS A 82 -10.42 -12.03 10.87
C HIS A 82 -10.03 -11.09 9.74
N LEU A 83 -10.60 -9.88 9.71
CA LEU A 83 -10.20 -8.81 8.81
C LEU A 83 -9.53 -7.67 9.60
N ILE A 84 -8.37 -7.22 9.15
CA ILE A 84 -7.53 -6.24 9.86
C ILE A 84 -6.99 -5.23 8.85
N LEU A 85 -7.21 -3.93 9.11
CA LEU A 85 -6.42 -2.90 8.43
C LEU A 85 -5.10 -2.71 9.18
N GLN A 86 -3.99 -2.82 8.44
CA GLN A 86 -2.66 -2.79 9.01
C GLN A 86 -2.29 -1.38 9.49
N GLU A 87 -1.45 -1.31 10.52
CA GLU A 87 -0.86 -0.04 10.97
C GLU A 87 0.28 0.39 10.06
N ASP A 88 0.41 1.69 9.82
CA ASP A 88 1.44 2.26 8.95
C ASP A 88 2.87 1.87 9.39
N ALA A 89 3.06 1.53 10.67
CA ALA A 89 4.32 1.04 11.22
C ALA A 89 4.85 -0.22 10.51
N ALA A 90 3.97 -1.13 10.05
CA ALA A 90 4.37 -2.30 9.28
C ALA A 90 4.80 -1.93 7.84
N GLY A 91 4.23 -0.86 7.29
CA GLY A 91 4.67 -0.28 6.01
C GLY A 91 6.09 0.26 6.02
N ILE A 92 6.61 0.61 7.21
CA ILE A 92 8.00 1.05 7.41
C ILE A 92 8.96 -0.14 7.32
N THR A 93 8.57 -1.30 7.84
CA THR A 93 9.38 -2.53 7.78
C THR A 93 9.31 -3.25 6.44
N GLY A 94 8.56 -2.71 5.47
CA GLY A 94 8.46 -3.23 4.11
C GLY A 94 7.21 -4.06 3.84
N ASP A 95 6.31 -4.22 4.81
CA ASP A 95 5.03 -4.88 4.61
C ASP A 95 4.07 -3.96 3.85
N VAL A 96 3.70 -4.34 2.63
CA VAL A 96 2.85 -3.51 1.76
C VAL A 96 1.37 -3.84 1.86
N ARG A 97 0.99 -4.75 2.74
CA ARG A 97 -0.39 -5.21 2.92
C ARG A 97 -1.19 -4.15 3.66
N ASP A 98 -2.29 -3.70 3.07
CA ASP A 98 -3.12 -2.67 3.70
C ASP A 98 -4.28 -3.34 4.47
N LEU A 99 -4.90 -4.36 3.87
CA LEU A 99 -5.91 -5.23 4.48
C LEU A 99 -5.37 -6.66 4.59
N ILE A 100 -5.50 -7.28 5.76
CA ILE A 100 -5.12 -8.67 6.00
C ILE A 100 -6.35 -9.47 6.40
N ALA A 101 -6.56 -10.60 5.72
CA ALA A 101 -7.53 -11.61 6.12
C ALA A 101 -6.79 -12.81 6.72
N ILE A 102 -7.25 -13.30 7.88
CA ILE A 102 -6.53 -14.30 8.68
C ILE A 102 -7.49 -15.39 9.17
N ARG A 103 -7.04 -16.64 9.14
CA ARG A 103 -7.62 -17.77 9.88
C ARG A 103 -6.58 -18.32 10.85
N ASN A 104 -6.68 -17.86 12.11
CA ASN A 104 -5.68 -18.12 13.14
C ASN A 104 -5.47 -19.63 13.41
N GLN A 105 -6.53 -20.44 13.35
CA GLN A 105 -6.47 -21.87 13.67
C GLN A 105 -5.55 -22.68 12.75
N ILE A 106 -5.31 -22.19 11.53
CA ILE A 106 -4.47 -22.88 10.52
C ILE A 106 -3.27 -22.04 10.09
N GLY A 107 -3.03 -20.90 10.75
CA GLY A 107 -1.94 -19.99 10.37
C GLY A 107 -2.06 -19.42 8.95
N TRP A 108 -3.25 -19.48 8.35
CA TRP A 108 -3.49 -18.98 7.00
C TRP A 108 -3.74 -17.47 7.04
N GLN A 109 -3.14 -16.76 6.08
CA GLN A 109 -3.39 -15.34 5.87
C GLN A 109 -3.22 -14.97 4.41
N ILE A 110 -3.98 -13.96 3.97
CA ILE A 110 -3.76 -13.26 2.70
C ILE A 110 -3.74 -11.75 2.96
N GLY A 111 -2.79 -11.08 2.31
CA GLY A 111 -2.67 -9.63 2.34
C GLY A 111 -3.11 -9.00 1.03
N ILE A 112 -3.86 -7.91 1.13
CA ILE A 112 -4.35 -7.12 0.00
C ILE A 112 -3.76 -5.72 0.13
N SER A 113 -3.04 -5.27 -0.89
CA SER A 113 -2.60 -3.88 -0.98
C SER A 113 -3.66 -3.07 -1.73
N CYS A 114 -4.32 -2.16 -1.03
CA CYS A 114 -5.43 -1.34 -1.54
C CYS A 114 -4.85 -0.08 -2.22
N LYS A 115 -5.20 0.16 -3.49
CA LYS A 115 -4.68 1.30 -4.26
C LYS A 115 -5.80 2.04 -4.96
N HIS A 116 -5.92 3.33 -4.69
CA HIS A 116 -6.87 4.22 -5.33
C HIS A 116 -6.16 5.15 -6.32
N ASN A 117 -6.49 5.02 -7.62
CA ASN A 117 -5.98 5.86 -8.72
C ASN A 117 -4.46 6.12 -8.64
N HIS A 118 -3.71 5.07 -8.32
CA HIS A 118 -2.27 5.15 -8.13
C HIS A 118 -1.57 4.72 -9.43
N ASN A 119 -1.33 5.68 -10.33
CA ASN A 119 -0.63 5.44 -11.60
C ASN A 119 0.86 5.15 -11.43
N ALA A 120 1.44 5.47 -10.27
CA ALA A 120 2.81 5.12 -9.98
C ALA A 120 2.89 3.63 -9.60
N VAL A 121 3.54 2.82 -10.42
CA VAL A 121 3.99 1.51 -9.95
C VAL A 121 4.92 1.79 -8.75
N LYS A 122 4.74 1.12 -7.60
CA LYS A 122 5.68 1.29 -6.49
C LYS A 122 7.08 0.94 -7.02
N HIS A 123 7.94 1.94 -7.14
CA HIS A 123 9.33 1.74 -7.48
C HIS A 123 10.10 1.33 -6.22
N SER A 124 11.26 0.68 -6.41
CA SER A 124 12.19 0.45 -5.31
C SER A 124 12.43 1.76 -4.56
N ARG A 125 12.39 1.71 -3.22
CA ARG A 125 12.73 2.84 -2.36
C ARG A 125 14.26 3.01 -2.37
N LEU A 126 14.77 3.47 -3.50
CA LEU A 126 16.19 3.78 -3.66
C LEU A 126 16.48 5.08 -2.90
N SER A 127 17.65 5.12 -2.28
CA SER A 127 18.09 6.23 -1.45
C SER A 127 19.60 6.27 -1.44
N ARG A 128 20.18 7.47 -1.43
CA ARG A 128 21.62 7.67 -1.22
C ARG A 128 22.12 7.22 0.16
N THR A 129 21.21 6.95 1.12
CA THR A 129 21.57 6.54 2.49
C THR A 129 21.11 5.14 2.89
N ILE A 130 20.17 4.54 2.13
CA ILE A 130 19.64 3.23 2.46
C ILE A 130 20.25 2.23 1.49
N ASP A 131 21.12 1.37 2.02
CA ASP A 131 21.61 0.21 1.32
C ASP A 131 20.50 -0.84 1.21
N PHE A 132 19.80 -0.85 0.06
CA PHE A 132 18.73 -1.81 -0.18
C PHE A 132 19.29 -3.23 -0.38
N GLY A 133 20.52 -3.36 -0.90
CA GLY A 133 21.20 -4.64 -1.06
C GLY A 133 21.37 -5.32 0.30
N ASP A 134 21.95 -4.59 1.25
CA ASP A 134 22.13 -5.06 2.62
C ASP A 134 20.78 -5.30 3.30
N ARG A 135 19.84 -4.34 3.23
CA ARG A 135 18.56 -4.46 3.92
C ARG A 135 17.65 -5.57 3.41
N TRP A 136 17.64 -5.84 2.11
CA TRP A 136 16.71 -6.80 1.51
C TRP A 136 17.34 -8.17 1.30
N PHE A 137 18.64 -8.22 1.03
CA PHE A 137 19.33 -9.45 0.63
C PHE A 137 20.51 -9.80 1.55
N GLY A 138 20.89 -8.93 2.49
CA GLY A 138 22.10 -9.10 3.30
C GLY A 138 23.39 -8.99 2.49
N ILE A 139 23.34 -8.37 1.31
CA ILE A 139 24.47 -8.19 0.40
C ILE A 139 24.57 -6.70 0.07
N PRO A 140 25.53 -5.97 0.64
CA PRO A 140 25.61 -4.52 0.46
C PRO A 140 25.76 -4.13 -1.01
N CYS A 141 25.18 -2.99 -1.38
CA CYS A 141 25.41 -2.38 -2.68
C CYS A 141 26.90 -2.04 -2.87
N SER A 142 27.34 -1.98 -4.12
CA SER A 142 28.71 -1.59 -4.42
C SER A 142 28.96 -0.12 -4.04
N PRO A 143 30.19 0.27 -3.69
CA PRO A 143 30.54 1.68 -3.56
C PRO A 143 30.23 2.48 -4.84
N GLN A 144 30.47 1.86 -6.00
CA GLN A 144 30.19 2.46 -7.32
C GLN A 144 28.71 2.81 -7.49
N TYR A 145 27.79 1.98 -7.00
CA TYR A 145 26.37 2.29 -7.00
C TYR A 145 26.09 3.61 -6.26
N PHE A 146 26.62 3.76 -5.04
CA PHE A 146 26.44 4.97 -4.25
C PHE A 146 27.12 6.19 -4.88
N ASP A 147 28.31 6.02 -5.45
CA ASP A 147 29.03 7.08 -6.16
C ASP A 147 28.19 7.60 -7.35
N THR A 148 27.48 6.72 -8.06
CA THR A 148 26.59 7.06 -9.17
C THR A 148 25.32 7.76 -8.70
N ILE A 149 24.63 7.23 -7.69
CA ILE A 149 23.30 7.75 -7.31
C ILE A 149 23.34 8.97 -6.40
N THR A 150 24.38 9.12 -5.56
CA THR A 150 24.43 10.16 -4.52
C THR A 150 24.33 11.59 -5.10
N PRO A 151 25.07 11.97 -6.16
CA PRO A 151 24.99 13.31 -6.74
C PRO A 151 23.57 13.66 -7.21
N ILE A 152 22.84 12.68 -7.76
CA ILE A 152 21.47 12.86 -8.26
C ILE A 152 20.53 13.16 -7.09
N PHE A 153 20.62 12.39 -6.01
CA PHE A 153 19.79 12.62 -4.82
C PHE A 153 20.14 13.93 -4.10
N ASP A 154 21.40 14.36 -4.14
CA ASP A 154 21.84 15.64 -3.57
C ASP A 154 21.26 16.82 -4.37
N GLU A 155 21.32 16.79 -5.71
CA GLU A 155 20.68 17.80 -6.56
C GLU A 155 19.17 17.88 -6.33
N LEU A 156 18.50 16.72 -6.24
CA LEU A 156 17.06 16.67 -5.93
C LEU A 156 16.73 17.24 -4.54
N ALA A 157 17.62 17.06 -3.57
CA ALA A 157 17.46 17.64 -2.24
C ALA A 157 17.60 19.17 -2.29
N GLU A 158 18.58 19.70 -3.02
CA GLU A 158 18.75 21.14 -3.21
C GLU A 158 17.55 21.76 -3.92
N LEU A 159 17.03 21.14 -4.98
CA LEU A 159 15.83 21.62 -5.69
C LEU A 159 14.61 21.67 -4.76
N ARG A 160 14.39 20.61 -3.96
CA ARG A 160 13.33 20.58 -2.96
C ARG A 160 13.49 21.71 -1.94
N ASP A 161 14.71 21.91 -1.43
CA ASP A 161 14.98 22.92 -0.40
C ASP A 161 14.80 24.36 -0.95
N ASN A 162 14.98 24.53 -2.26
CA ASN A 162 14.64 25.75 -3.00
C ASN A 162 13.16 25.86 -3.41
N GLY A 163 12.30 24.91 -3.01
CA GLY A 163 10.86 24.94 -3.23
C GLY A 163 10.40 24.49 -4.61
N TYR A 164 11.27 23.86 -5.41
CA TYR A 164 10.86 23.29 -6.69
C TYR A 164 9.96 22.07 -6.49
N LEU A 165 8.87 22.03 -7.27
CA LEU A 165 8.00 20.87 -7.38
C LEU A 165 8.61 19.87 -8.36
N TRP A 166 8.36 18.58 -8.12
CA TRP A 166 8.76 17.53 -9.07
C TRP A 166 8.25 17.83 -10.48
N SER A 167 7.03 18.34 -10.64
CA SER A 167 6.45 18.71 -11.94
C SER A 167 7.22 19.80 -12.69
N GLN A 168 8.05 20.59 -12.02
CA GLN A 168 8.84 21.67 -12.61
C GLN A 168 10.23 21.21 -13.08
N ILE A 169 10.67 20.01 -12.72
CA ILE A 169 11.94 19.46 -13.17
C ILE A 169 11.76 18.96 -14.62
N HIS A 170 12.57 19.47 -15.53
CA HIS A 170 12.62 19.00 -16.91
C HIS A 170 13.63 17.85 -17.04
N ASN A 171 13.50 17.05 -18.10
CA ASN A 171 14.45 16.00 -18.44
C ASN A 171 14.74 14.95 -17.34
N LYS A 172 13.72 14.56 -16.58
CA LYS A 172 13.84 13.61 -15.47
C LYS A 172 14.30 12.22 -15.92
N GLU A 173 13.95 11.84 -17.14
CA GLU A 173 14.31 10.54 -17.72
C GLU A 173 15.83 10.40 -17.79
N GLU A 174 16.50 11.35 -18.42
CA GLU A 174 17.94 11.32 -18.65
C GLU A 174 18.72 11.73 -17.40
N ALA A 175 18.22 12.69 -16.61
CA ALA A 175 18.93 13.23 -15.46
C ALA A 175 18.76 12.39 -14.18
N VAL A 176 17.64 11.66 -14.04
CA VAL A 176 17.32 10.94 -12.79
C VAL A 176 17.05 9.46 -13.03
N TYR A 177 16.12 9.12 -13.91
CA TYR A 177 15.66 7.73 -13.99
C TYR A 177 16.66 6.79 -14.65
N ILE A 178 17.26 7.15 -15.80
CA ILE A 178 18.23 6.31 -16.51
C ILE A 178 19.49 6.09 -15.67
N PRO A 179 20.14 7.13 -15.09
CA PRO A 179 21.36 6.91 -14.32
C PRO A 179 21.13 6.06 -13.06
N ILE A 180 19.97 6.20 -12.40
CA ILE A 180 19.63 5.36 -11.24
C ILE A 180 19.36 3.90 -11.67
N LEU A 181 18.80 3.68 -12.86
CA LEU A 181 18.52 2.36 -13.40
C LEU A 181 19.81 1.63 -13.84
N GLU A 182 20.79 2.37 -14.35
CA GLU A 182 22.07 1.84 -14.86
C GLU A 182 23.18 1.75 -13.78
N ALA A 183 22.91 2.20 -12.55
CA ALA A 183 23.85 2.23 -11.43
C ALA A 183 24.17 0.84 -10.83
#